data_AF-A0A7W1V099-F1
#
_entry.id   AF-A0A7W1V099-F1
#
_cell.length_a   1.000
_cell.length_b   1.000
_cell.length_c   1.000
_cell.angle_alpha   90.00
_cell.angle_beta   90.00
_cell.angle_gamma   90.00
#
_symmetry.space_group_name_H-M   'P 1'
#
loop_
_entity.id
_entity.type
_entity.pdbx_description
1 polymer ?
#
loop_
_entity_poly.entity_id
_entity_poly.type
_entity_poly.pdbx_seq_one_letter_code
_entity_poly.pdbx_strand_id
1 'polypeptide(L)' 'MRSKLMDTKAQALAIFEKHFEQWESDPKRMENGYQYESTYVSMMEKVEQEVLQLSVGAAPKDKNLKKNSRPDLER' A
#
# COMPACT_ATOMS: atom_id res chain seq x y z
N MET A 1 -9.44 2.44 23.55
CA MET A 1 -8.75 2.05 22.29
C MET A 1 -9.70 1.64 21.16
N ARG A 2 -10.88 2.27 20.99
CA ARG A 2 -11.81 1.97 19.87
C ARG A 2 -11.69 2.94 18.68
N SER A 3 -11.13 4.15 18.85
CA SER A 3 -11.10 5.16 17.79
C SER A 3 -10.08 4.88 16.68
N LYS A 4 -8.95 4.24 16.99
CA LYS A 4 -7.88 3.98 16.02
C LYS A 4 -8.26 2.92 14.96
N LEU A 5 -9.17 2.00 15.31
CA LEU A 5 -9.60 0.92 14.42
C LEU A 5 -10.61 1.38 13.34
N MET A 6 -11.51 2.30 13.71
CA MET A 6 -12.45 2.93 12.75
C MET A 6 -11.70 3.78 11.73
N ASP A 7 -10.61 4.41 12.15
CA ASP A 7 -9.75 5.23 11.29
C ASP A 7 -9.01 4.39 10.24
N THR A 8 -8.42 3.25 10.62
CA THR A 8 -7.75 2.34 9.67
C THR A 8 -8.72 1.77 8.64
N LYS A 9 -9.94 1.39 9.05
CA LYS A 9 -10.96 0.90 8.11
C LYS A 9 -11.38 1.99 7.12
N ALA A 10 -11.58 3.21 7.58
CA ALA A 10 -11.94 4.33 6.71
C ALA A 10 -10.82 4.65 5.71
N GLN A 11 -9.56 4.63 6.15
CA GLN A 11 -8.40 4.83 5.27
C GLN A 11 -8.25 3.70 4.25
N ALA A 12 -8.48 2.44 4.62
CA ALA A 12 -8.48 1.32 3.69
C ALA A 12 -9.58 1.44 2.63
N LEU A 13 -10.78 1.89 3.01
CA LEU A 13 -11.87 2.15 2.07
C LEU A 13 -11.51 3.29 1.10
N ALA A 14 -10.91 4.38 1.60
CA ALA A 14 -10.47 5.49 0.75
C ALA A 14 -9.37 5.08 -0.25
N ILE A 15 -8.45 4.20 0.16
CA ILE A 15 -7.45 3.61 -0.74
C ILE A 15 -8.13 2.82 -1.85
N PHE A 16 -9.09 1.94 -1.50
CA PHE A 16 -9.83 1.16 -2.47
C PHE A 16 -10.60 2.05 -3.45
N GLU A 17 -11.38 3.01 -2.94
CA GLU A 17 -12.19 3.94 -3.75
C GLU A 17 -11.32 4.68 -4.79
N LYS A 18 -10.19 5.25 -4.35
CA LYS A 18 -9.22 5.91 -5.23
C LYS A 18 -8.73 5.01 -6.37
N HIS A 19 -8.29 3.78 -6.05
CA HIS A 19 -7.73 2.87 -7.07
C HIS A 19 -8.82 2.32 -7.99
N PHE A 20 -10.03 2.11 -7.45
CA PHE A 20 -11.18 1.65 -8.20
C PHE A 20 -11.66 2.71 -9.21
N GLU A 21 -11.80 3.98 -8.81
CA GLU A 21 -12.17 5.08 -9.72
C GLU A 21 -11.15 5.26 -10.85
N GLN A 22 -9.85 5.15 -10.52
CA GLN A 22 -8.78 5.19 -11.51
C GLN A 22 -8.87 4.03 -12.50
N TRP A 23 -9.14 2.82 -12.01
CA TRP A 23 -9.33 1.67 -12.87
C TRP A 23 -10.59 1.80 -13.73
N GLU A 24 -11.72 2.25 -13.19
CA GLU A 24 -12.95 2.48 -13.96
C GLU A 24 -12.76 3.48 -15.11
N SER A 25 -11.91 4.48 -14.88
CA SER A 25 -11.57 5.52 -15.86
C SER A 25 -10.55 5.07 -16.91
N ASP A 26 -9.91 3.90 -16.73
CA ASP A 26 -8.94 3.38 -17.69
C ASP A 26 -9.66 2.72 -18.89
N PRO A 27 -9.54 3.27 -20.12
CA PRO A 27 -10.18 2.68 -21.30
C PRO A 27 -9.62 1.30 -21.65
N LYS A 28 -8.38 0.97 -21.23
CA LYS A 28 -7.75 -0.32 -21.55
C LYS A 28 -8.52 -1.50 -20.96
N ARG A 29 -9.21 -1.31 -19.82
CA ARG A 29 -9.99 -2.40 -19.19
C ARG A 29 -11.06 -2.96 -20.12
N MET A 30 -11.59 -2.17 -21.06
CA MET A 30 -12.66 -2.57 -21.97
C MET A 30 -12.15 -3.02 -23.35
N GLU A 31 -10.84 -3.08 -23.57
CA GLU A 31 -10.26 -3.44 -24.86
C GLU A 31 -10.56 -4.90 -25.24
N ASN A 32 -10.44 -5.82 -24.28
CA ASN A 32 -10.83 -7.22 -24.39
C ASN A 32 -10.83 -7.89 -23.00
N GLY A 33 -11.29 -9.15 -22.92
CA GLY A 33 -11.38 -9.88 -21.65
C GLY A 33 -10.05 -10.03 -20.92
N TYR A 34 -8.95 -10.25 -21.64
CA TYR A 34 -7.62 -10.35 -21.03
C TYR A 34 -7.19 -9.02 -20.40
N GLN A 35 -7.43 -7.89 -21.07
CA GLN A 35 -7.09 -6.57 -20.52
C GLN A 35 -7.97 -6.20 -19.32
N TYR A 36 -9.24 -6.58 -19.34
CA TYR A 36 -10.13 -6.40 -18.19
C TYR A 36 -9.57 -7.09 -16.95
N GLU A 37 -9.23 -8.39 -17.08
CA GLU A 37 -8.68 -9.18 -15.98
C GLU A 37 -7.31 -8.65 -15.54
N SER A 38 -6.40 -8.36 -16.48
CA SER A 38 -5.04 -7.91 -16.17
C SER A 38 -5.02 -6.57 -15.43
N THR A 39 -5.84 -5.62 -15.87
CA THR A 39 -5.93 -4.29 -15.24
C THR A 39 -6.61 -4.37 -13.88
N TYR A 40 -7.62 -5.24 -13.72
CA TYR A 40 -8.26 -5.49 -12.43
C TYR A 40 -7.28 -6.09 -11.40
N VAL A 41 -6.52 -7.11 -11.80
CA VAL A 41 -5.47 -7.71 -10.95
C VAL A 41 -4.45 -6.66 -10.54
N SER A 42 -3.96 -5.86 -11.49
CA SER A 42 -2.99 -4.79 -11.18
C SER A 42 -3.54 -3.74 -10.21
N MET A 43 -4.83 -3.40 -10.30
CA MET A 43 -5.49 -2.50 -9.36
C MET A 43 -5.56 -3.12 -7.95
N MET A 44 -5.95 -4.39 -7.84
CA MET A 44 -6.01 -5.09 -6.55
C MET A 44 -4.64 -5.26 -5.89
N GLU A 45 -3.58 -5.53 -6.64
CA GLU A 45 -2.21 -5.59 -6.11
C GLU A 45 -1.79 -4.25 -5.46
N LYS A 46 -2.15 -3.11 -6.05
CA LYS A 46 -1.86 -1.78 -5.49
C LYS A 46 -2.66 -1.54 -4.21
N VAL A 47 -3.95 -1.89 -4.20
CA VAL A 47 -4.79 -1.80 -3.02
C VAL A 47 -4.21 -2.65 -1.89
N GLU A 48 -3.85 -3.90 -2.16
CA GLU A 48 -3.26 -4.80 -1.17
C GLU A 48 -1.98 -4.21 -0.57
N GLN A 49 -1.07 -3.71 -1.40
CA GLN A 49 0.18 -3.12 -0.93
C GLN A 49 -0.05 -1.91 -0.02
N GLU A 50 -0.93 -0.99 -0.40
CA GLU A 50 -1.21 0.21 0.40
C GLU A 50 -1.96 -0.12 1.70
N VAL A 51 -2.95 -1.01 1.66
CA VAL A 51 -3.67 -1.46 2.85
C VAL A 51 -2.75 -2.23 3.79
N LEU A 52 -1.84 -3.05 3.27
CA LEU A 52 -0.83 -3.72 4.07
C LEU A 52 0.07 -2.70 4.76
N GLN A 53 0.62 -1.72 4.04
CA GLN A 53 1.45 -0.66 4.61
C GLN A 53 0.71 0.14 5.70
N LEU A 54 -0.58 0.44 5.47
CA LEU A 54 -1.43 1.07 6.46
C LEU A 54 -1.54 0.21 7.74
N SER A 55 -1.66 -1.11 7.60
CA SER A 55 -1.83 -2.04 8.72
C SER A 55 -0.56 -2.26 9.55
N VAL A 56 0.62 -2.31 8.91
CA VAL A 56 1.91 -2.46 9.62
C VAL A 56 2.49 -1.13 10.12
N GLY A 57 1.91 0.01 9.71
CA GLY A 57 2.46 1.33 9.97
C GLY A 57 3.72 1.61 9.15
N ALA A 58 4.43 2.70 9.47
CA ALA A 58 5.65 3.07 8.73
C ALA A 58 6.65 1.91 8.73
N ALA A 59 6.87 1.31 7.56
CA ALA A 59 7.93 0.32 7.36
C ALA A 59 9.25 0.94 7.85
N PRO A 60 10.05 0.22 8.67
CA PRO A 60 11.32 0.75 9.16
C PRO A 60 12.15 1.23 7.97
N LYS A 61 12.48 2.53 7.97
CA LYS A 61 13.00 3.22 6.78
C LYS A 61 14.35 2.69 6.29
N ASP A 62 15.03 1.83 7.04
CA ASP A 62 16.26 1.20 6.60
C ASP A 62 16.58 -0.06 7.43
N LYS A 63 16.75 -1.20 6.75
CA LYS A 63 17.42 -2.38 7.33
C LYS A 63 18.93 -2.14 7.58
N ASN A 64 19.48 -0.99 7.17
CA ASN A 64 20.90 -0.65 7.20
C ASN A 64 21.33 0.36 8.28
N LEU A 65 20.46 0.75 9.22
CA LEU A 65 20.83 1.70 10.28
C LEU A 65 21.96 1.22 11.20
N LYS A 66 22.25 -0.10 11.24
CA LYS A 66 23.36 -0.65 12.03
C LYS A 66 24.74 -0.40 11.42
N LYS A 67 24.87 0.07 10.17
CA LYS A 67 26.19 0.17 9.51
C LYS A 67 27.03 1.38 9.96
N ASN A 68 26.44 2.32 10.72
CA ASN A 68 27.12 3.50 11.25
C ASN A 68 27.21 3.55 12.79
N SER A 69 26.91 2.45 13.49
CA SER A 69 27.23 2.36 14.92
C SER A 69 28.75 2.27 15.05
N ARG A 70 29.41 3.40 15.25
CA ARG A 70 30.81 3.40 15.70
C ARG A 70 30.86 2.57 16.99
N PRO A 71 31.72 1.54 17.11
CA PRO A 71 31.97 0.95 18.40
C PRO A 71 32.55 2.07 19.28
N ASP A 72 31.96 2.24 20.46
CA ASP A 72 32.44 3.18 21.47
C ASP A 72 33.83 2.70 21.91
N LEU A 73 34.87 3.26 21.27
CA LEU A 73 36.27 3.07 21.61
C LEU A 73 36.72 4.23 22.50
N GLU A 74 36.07 4.41 23.65
CA GLU A 74 36.62 5.20 24.76
C GLU A 74 36.37 4.51 26.10
N ARG A 75 37.31 3.66 26.51
CA ARG A 75 38.09 3.79 27.77
C ARG A 75 39.12 2.68 27.93
#